data_AF-A0A3C1UEV6-F1
#
_entry.id   AF-A0A3C1UEV6-F1
#
_cell.length_a   1.000
_cell.length_b   1.000
_cell.length_c   1.000
_cell.angle_alpha   90.00
_cell.angle_beta   90.00
_cell.angle_gamma   90.00
#
_symmetry.space_group_name_H-M   'P 1'
#
loop_
_entity.id
_entity.type
_entity.pdbx_description
1 polymer ?
#
loop_
_entity_poly.entity_id
_entity_poly.type
_entity_poly.pdbx_seq_one_letter_code
_entity_poly.pdbx_strand_id
1 'polypeptide(L)'
;MYDFHVEHDALSTILVKDRQTQRYFLFDHDHRLKGWINKKTGETKPEGYQYDPQKVDSLAFGCVHVLSPRIFDALEKYSEAKGKVFSIAPFYAEMCDSYKIYGYQQFSDYKWLDVGKPETLAQAEEMFK
;
A
#
# COMPACT_ATOMS: atom_id res chain seq x y z
N MET A 1 12.99 5.14 4.32
CA MET A 1 11.82 4.27 4.60
C MET A 1 11.88 3.65 5.99
N TYR A 2 12.96 2.94 6.35
CA TYR A 2 13.09 2.37 7.71
C TYR A 2 13.07 3.43 8.80
N ASP A 3 13.86 4.51 8.67
CA ASP A 3 13.89 5.57 9.67
C ASP A 3 12.50 6.23 9.84
N PHE A 4 11.83 6.54 8.72
CA PHE A 4 10.44 7.01 8.73
C PHE A 4 9.49 6.05 9.48
N HIS A 5 9.66 4.73 9.32
CA HIS A 5 8.87 3.73 10.05
C HIS A 5 9.08 3.80 11.56
N VAL A 6 10.35 3.95 11.99
CA VAL A 6 10.73 4.08 13.40
C VAL A 6 10.21 5.39 13.99
N GLU A 7 10.40 6.51 13.31
CA GLU A 7 9.97 7.85 13.74
C GLU A 7 8.45 7.94 13.97
N HIS A 8 7.66 7.27 13.13
CA HIS A 8 6.20 7.32 13.21
C HIS A 8 5.61 6.26 14.13
N ASP A 9 6.44 5.36 14.70
CA ASP A 9 5.98 4.18 15.42
C ASP A 9 4.87 3.46 14.62
N ALA A 10 5.15 3.17 13.35
CA ALA A 10 4.16 2.63 12.42
C ALA A 10 3.96 1.12 12.62
N LEU A 11 2.74 0.61 12.48
CA LEU A 11 2.51 -0.83 12.32
C LEU A 11 3.16 -1.32 11.02
N SER A 12 2.91 -0.57 9.94
CA SER A 12 3.46 -0.84 8.62
C SER A 12 3.74 0.48 7.91
N THR A 13 4.87 0.52 7.23
CA THR A 13 5.19 1.56 6.26
C THR A 13 5.28 0.87 4.90
N ILE A 14 4.53 1.36 3.91
CA ILE A 14 4.43 0.75 2.59
C ILE A 14 5.05 1.67 1.55
N LEU A 15 5.94 1.13 0.70
CA LEU A 15 6.50 1.88 -0.42
C LEU A 15 5.39 2.15 -1.42
N VAL A 16 5.25 3.41 -1.81
CA VAL A 16 4.27 3.84 -2.79
C VAL A 16 4.88 4.74 -3.84
N LYS A 17 4.26 4.76 -5.02
CA LYS A 17 4.73 5.56 -6.15
C LYS A 17 3.55 6.17 -6.89
N ASP A 18 3.75 7.39 -7.37
CA ASP A 18 2.87 7.97 -8.38
C ASP A 18 3.13 7.27 -9.72
N ARG A 19 2.25 6.35 -10.08
CA ARG A 19 2.23 5.67 -11.37
C ARG A 19 0.80 5.27 -11.73
N GLN A 20 0.52 5.17 -13.01
CA GLN A 20 -0.78 4.75 -13.49
C GLN A 20 -1.03 3.26 -13.24
N THR A 21 -2.11 2.96 -12.55
CA THR A 21 -2.66 1.63 -12.27
C THR A 21 -4.19 1.71 -12.15
N GLN A 22 -4.86 0.58 -11.89
CA GLN A 22 -6.29 0.54 -11.59
C GLN A 22 -6.59 0.58 -10.09
N ARG A 23 -5.63 0.16 -9.25
CA ARG A 23 -5.82 -0.03 -7.81
C ARG A 23 -4.84 0.84 -7.05
N TYR A 24 -5.35 1.71 -6.19
CA TYR A 24 -4.57 2.70 -5.45
C TYR A 24 -4.83 2.59 -3.97
N PHE A 25 -3.79 2.84 -3.18
CA PHE A 25 -3.96 3.24 -1.79
C PHE A 25 -4.23 4.75 -1.71
N LEU A 26 -4.97 5.15 -0.69
CA LEU A 26 -5.44 6.51 -0.47
C LEU A 26 -4.79 7.05 0.81
N PHE A 27 -4.06 8.15 0.71
CA PHE A 27 -3.31 8.73 1.82
C PHE A 27 -3.79 10.13 2.15
N ASP A 28 -3.84 10.49 3.44
CA ASP A 28 -4.01 11.89 3.84
C ASP A 28 -2.70 12.68 3.72
N HIS A 29 -2.74 13.96 4.11
CA HIS A 29 -1.58 14.86 4.08
C HIS A 29 -0.42 14.44 5.01
N ASP A 30 -0.70 13.62 6.02
CA ASP A 30 0.32 13.04 6.92
C ASP A 30 0.84 11.68 6.40
N HIS A 31 0.53 11.35 5.15
CA HIS A 31 0.80 10.06 4.53
C HIS A 31 0.20 8.86 5.29
N ARG A 32 -0.83 9.05 6.13
CA ARG A 32 -1.58 7.96 6.75
C ARG A 32 -2.46 7.32 5.72
N LEU A 33 -2.44 5.99 5.65
CA LEU A 33 -3.38 5.24 4.86
C LEU A 33 -4.81 5.49 5.39
N LYS A 34 -5.73 5.86 4.49
CA LYS A 34 -7.16 6.03 4.75
C LYS A 34 -8.04 5.03 4.03
N GLY A 35 -7.48 4.36 3.04
CA GLY A 35 -8.20 3.33 2.33
C GLY A 35 -7.54 2.95 1.02
N TRP A 36 -8.34 2.34 0.18
CA TRP A 36 -7.95 1.81 -1.11
C TRP A 36 -9.12 1.90 -2.07
N ILE A 37 -8.83 2.08 -3.35
CA ILE A 37 -9.83 2.14 -4.40
C ILE A 37 -9.38 1.36 -5.63
N ASN A 38 -10.32 0.63 -6.23
CA ASN A 38 -10.21 0.15 -7.59
C ASN A 38 -10.95 1.12 -8.53
N LYS A 39 -10.22 1.99 -9.23
CA LYS A 39 -10.79 2.99 -10.14
C LYS A 39 -11.55 2.38 -11.33
N LYS A 40 -11.32 1.10 -11.65
CA LYS A 40 -12.06 0.40 -12.71
C LYS A 40 -13.46 -0.03 -12.27
N THR A 41 -13.62 -0.47 -11.02
CA THR A 41 -14.88 -1.03 -10.51
C THR A 41 -15.62 -0.10 -9.55
N GLY A 42 -14.95 0.91 -9.01
CA GLY A 42 -15.47 1.76 -7.92
C GLY A 42 -15.41 1.10 -6.54
N GLU A 43 -14.89 -0.12 -6.43
CA GLU A 43 -14.73 -0.81 -5.14
C GLU A 43 -13.78 -0.03 -4.23
N THR A 44 -14.18 0.17 -2.98
CA THR A 44 -13.35 0.80 -1.95
C THR A 44 -13.15 -0.10 -0.74
N LYS A 45 -12.02 0.13 -0.05
CA LYS A 45 -11.71 -0.47 1.25
C LYS A 45 -11.24 0.62 2.22
N PRO A 46 -11.78 0.73 3.44
CA PRO A 46 -12.93 -0.03 3.97
C PRO A 46 -14.19 0.11 3.08
N GLU A 47 -15.07 -0.89 3.14
CA GLU A 47 -16.28 -0.89 2.31
C GLU A 47 -17.13 0.34 2.61
N GLY A 48 -17.60 1.03 1.57
CA GLY A 48 -18.36 2.26 1.69
C GLY A 48 -17.51 3.53 1.91
N TYR A 49 -16.18 3.42 1.94
CA TYR A 49 -15.29 4.59 1.98
C TYR A 49 -15.61 5.55 0.82
N GLN A 50 -15.83 6.82 1.15
CA GLN A 50 -16.17 7.87 0.19
C GLN A 50 -14.88 8.49 -0.35
N TYR A 51 -14.47 8.07 -1.55
CA TYR A 51 -13.29 8.61 -2.21
C TYR A 51 -13.49 10.07 -2.64
N ASP A 52 -12.61 10.94 -2.15
CA ASP A 52 -12.56 12.36 -2.49
C ASP A 52 -11.12 12.72 -2.92
N PRO A 53 -10.87 12.93 -4.23
CA PRO A 53 -9.53 13.23 -4.74
C PRO A 53 -8.95 14.56 -4.22
N GLN A 54 -9.76 15.43 -3.61
CA GLN A 54 -9.26 16.67 -3.00
C GLN A 54 -8.73 16.47 -1.58
N LYS A 55 -9.04 15.34 -0.95
CA LYS A 55 -8.67 15.03 0.44
C LYS A 55 -7.60 13.97 0.57
N VAL A 56 -7.41 13.16 -0.45
CA VAL A 56 -6.47 12.04 -0.41
C VAL A 56 -5.66 11.90 -1.70
N ASP A 57 -4.39 11.54 -1.52
CA ASP A 57 -3.49 11.17 -2.59
C ASP A 57 -3.69 9.71 -2.98
N SER A 58 -3.80 9.45 -4.28
CA SER A 58 -3.90 8.10 -4.84
C SER A 58 -2.53 7.60 -5.29
N LEU A 59 -1.92 6.69 -4.54
CA LEU A 59 -0.60 6.16 -4.86
C LEU A 59 -0.62 4.65 -5.06
N ALA A 60 0.16 4.17 -6.03
CA ALA A 60 0.26 2.76 -6.35
C ALA A 60 1.16 2.04 -5.34
N PHE A 61 0.79 0.83 -4.93
CA PHE A 61 1.64 0.00 -4.09
C PHE A 61 2.93 -0.41 -4.83
N GLY A 62 4.06 -0.25 -4.15
CA GLY A 62 5.39 -0.62 -4.63
C GLY A 62 5.85 -2.03 -4.23
N CYS A 63 4.99 -2.82 -3.56
CA CYS A 63 5.28 -4.19 -3.10
C CYS A 63 6.45 -4.32 -2.11
N VAL A 64 6.92 -3.21 -1.53
CA VAL A 64 7.89 -3.19 -0.44
C VAL A 64 7.21 -2.63 0.81
N HIS A 65 7.48 -3.23 1.96
CA HIS A 65 6.98 -2.77 3.24
C HIS A 65 8.01 -2.97 4.36
N VAL A 66 7.95 -2.10 5.36
CA VAL A 66 8.66 -2.25 6.64
C VAL A 66 7.58 -2.51 7.69
N LEU A 67 7.74 -3.60 8.45
CA LEU A 67 6.73 -4.06 9.40
C LEU A 67 7.28 -4.03 10.82
N SER A 68 6.45 -3.56 11.75
CA SER A 68 6.67 -3.80 13.17
C SER A 68 6.18 -5.21 13.54
N PRO A 69 6.86 -5.97 14.42
CA PRO A 69 6.46 -7.33 14.80
C PRO A 69 5.02 -7.45 15.31
N ARG A 70 4.46 -6.40 15.94
CA ARG A 70 3.04 -6.33 16.36
C ARG A 70 2.02 -6.52 15.23
N ILE A 71 2.44 -6.53 13.96
CA ILE A 71 1.56 -6.85 12.84
C ILE A 71 1.07 -8.30 12.85
N PHE A 72 1.83 -9.23 13.44
CA PHE A 72 1.48 -10.65 13.39
C PHE A 72 0.16 -10.95 14.11
N ASP A 73 -0.10 -10.30 15.26
CA ASP A 73 -1.39 -10.42 15.96
C ASP A 73 -2.57 -9.91 15.11
N ALA A 74 -2.34 -8.83 14.35
CA ALA A 74 -3.36 -8.29 13.45
C ALA A 74 -3.59 -9.19 12.25
N LEU A 75 -2.53 -9.79 11.70
CA LEU A 75 -2.62 -10.74 10.58
C LEU A 75 -3.31 -12.03 10.99
N GLU A 76 -3.05 -12.55 12.19
CA GLU A 76 -3.69 -13.75 12.73
C GLU A 76 -5.21 -13.54 12.84
N LYS A 77 -5.63 -12.46 13.52
CA LYS A 77 -7.06 -12.08 13.63
C LYS A 77 -7.71 -11.87 12.27
N TYR A 78 -7.00 -11.24 11.33
CA TYR A 78 -7.52 -11.04 9.98
C TYR A 78 -7.67 -12.37 9.24
N SER A 79 -6.75 -13.32 9.45
CA SER A 79 -6.82 -14.66 8.85
C SER A 79 -7.97 -15.51 9.39
N GLU A 80 -8.34 -15.33 10.67
CA GLU A 80 -9.52 -15.97 11.26
C GLU A 80 -10.81 -15.48 10.59
N ALA A 81 -10.88 -14.18 10.26
CA ALA A 81 -12.05 -13.57 9.65
C ALA A 81 -12.13 -13.77 8.11
N LYS A 82 -11.00 -13.79 7.41
CA LYS A 82 -10.93 -13.79 5.93
C LYS A 82 -10.39 -15.09 5.33
N GLY A 83 -9.94 -16.02 6.17
CA GLY A 83 -9.30 -17.27 5.76
C GLY A 83 -7.77 -17.18 5.78
N LYS A 84 -7.11 -18.35 5.75
CA LYS A 84 -5.64 -18.47 5.86
C LYS A 84 -4.85 -17.87 4.70
N VAL A 85 -5.47 -17.74 3.53
CA VAL A 85 -4.85 -17.17 2.32
C VAL A 85 -5.60 -15.90 1.95
N PHE A 86 -4.90 -14.77 2.01
CA PHE A 86 -5.46 -13.46 1.69
C PHE A 86 -4.41 -12.56 1.07
N SER A 87 -4.86 -11.52 0.36
CA SER A 87 -3.98 -10.47 -0.16
C SER A 87 -3.65 -9.44 0.92
N ILE A 88 -2.39 -9.00 0.98
CA ILE A 88 -1.94 -8.03 1.98
C ILE A 88 -2.51 -6.61 1.75
N ALA A 89 -2.82 -6.24 0.51
CA ALA A 89 -3.31 -4.90 0.21
C ALA A 89 -4.72 -4.63 0.80
N PRO A 90 -5.71 -5.53 0.64
CA PRO A 90 -6.95 -5.48 1.39
C PRO A 90 -6.76 -5.43 2.91
N PHE A 91 -5.83 -6.21 3.47
CA PHE A 91 -5.53 -6.16 4.90
C PHE A 91 -5.13 -4.74 5.33
N TYR A 92 -4.19 -4.10 4.64
CA TYR A 92 -3.78 -2.74 5.02
C TYR A 92 -4.94 -1.75 4.95
N ALA A 93 -5.75 -1.81 3.89
CA ALA A 93 -6.87 -0.90 3.71
C ALA A 93 -8.00 -1.11 4.71
N GLU A 94 -8.29 -2.35 5.10
CA GLU A 94 -9.33 -2.65 6.10
C GLU A 94 -8.87 -2.34 7.53
N MET A 95 -7.55 -2.34 7.78
CA MET A 95 -6.96 -2.12 9.11
C MET A 95 -6.46 -0.69 9.34
N CYS A 96 -6.59 0.20 8.36
CA CYS A 96 -5.97 1.53 8.39
C CYS A 96 -6.53 2.47 9.47
N ASP A 97 -7.78 2.26 9.89
CA ASP A 97 -8.40 3.03 10.98
C ASP A 97 -7.97 2.52 12.35
N SER A 98 -7.65 1.24 12.46
CA SER A 98 -7.23 0.61 13.72
C SER A 98 -5.73 0.75 13.99
N TYR A 99 -4.92 0.92 12.95
CA TYR A 99 -3.47 0.90 13.06
C TYR A 99 -2.77 2.04 12.32
N LYS A 100 -1.56 2.34 12.80
CA LYS A 100 -0.65 3.29 12.16
C LYS A 100 -0.03 2.70 10.89
N ILE A 101 -0.71 2.81 9.76
CA ILE A 101 -0.20 2.42 8.45
C ILE A 101 0.10 3.69 7.66
N TYR A 102 1.31 3.76 7.08
CA TYR A 102 1.78 4.93 6.36
C TYR A 102 2.31 4.59 4.97
N GLY A 103 2.10 5.50 4.02
CA GLY A 103 2.77 5.50 2.73
C GLY A 103 4.15 6.15 2.84
N TYR A 104 5.15 5.55 2.20
CA TYR A 104 6.45 6.17 2.00
C TYR A 104 6.69 6.32 0.51
N GLN A 105 6.76 7.57 0.05
CA GLN A 105 7.08 7.90 -1.33
C GLN A 105 8.56 8.31 -1.42
N GLN A 106 9.32 7.59 -2.25
CA GLN A 106 10.70 7.98 -2.53
C GLN A 106 10.71 9.00 -3.68
N PHE A 107 11.21 10.20 -3.39
CA PHE A 107 11.31 11.30 -4.37
C PHE A 107 12.62 11.33 -5.14
N SER A 108 13.69 10.72 -4.61
CA SER A 108 14.92 10.56 -5.39
C SER A 108 14.71 9.52 -6.48
N ASP A 109 15.44 9.63 -7.59
CA ASP A 109 15.45 8.60 -8.61
C ASP A 109 15.91 7.26 -8.03
N TYR A 110 15.14 6.21 -8.32
CA TYR A 110 15.49 4.84 -7.99
C TYR A 110 14.91 3.89 -9.05
N LYS A 111 15.69 2.88 -9.41
CA LYS A 111 15.26 1.81 -10.32
C LYS A 111 14.61 0.70 -9.52
N TRP A 112 13.29 0.59 -9.60
CA TRP A 112 12.50 -0.46 -8.95
C TRP A 112 11.30 -0.81 -9.81
N LEU A 113 11.09 -2.12 -9.99
CA LEU A 113 9.97 -2.66 -10.73
C LEU A 113 9.52 -3.98 -10.10
N ASP A 114 8.21 -4.14 -9.93
CA ASP A 114 7.61 -5.41 -9.56
C ASP A 114 7.43 -6.27 -10.83
N VAL A 115 8.12 -7.41 -10.87
CA VAL A 115 8.22 -8.27 -12.06
C VAL A 115 7.28 -9.47 -11.91
N GLY A 116 5.98 -9.19 -11.94
CA GLY A 116 4.92 -10.20 -11.80
C GLY A 116 4.30 -10.69 -13.11
N LYS A 117 4.65 -10.06 -14.25
CA LYS A 117 4.09 -10.35 -15.58
C LYS A 117 5.16 -10.31 -16.68
N PRO A 118 4.96 -10.98 -17.83
CA PRO A 118 5.88 -10.92 -18.96
C PRO A 118 6.20 -9.49 -19.41
N GLU A 119 5.20 -8.59 -19.41
CA GLU A 119 5.40 -7.20 -19.83
C GLU A 119 6.30 -6.43 -18.85
N THR A 120 6.15 -6.67 -17.54
CA THR A 120 7.01 -6.06 -16.52
C THR A 120 8.43 -6.62 -16.55
N LEU A 121 8.62 -7.88 -16.99
CA LEU A 121 9.95 -8.44 -17.16
C LEU A 121 10.72 -7.75 -18.30
N ALA A 122 10.09 -7.58 -19.46
CA ALA A 122 10.69 -6.88 -20.59
C ALA A 122 11.07 -5.42 -20.23
N GLN A 123 10.22 -4.73 -19.46
CA GLN A 123 10.52 -3.40 -18.94
C GLN A 123 11.73 -3.37 -17.99
N ALA A 124 11.87 -4.39 -17.13
CA ALA A 124 13.06 -4.50 -16.27
C ALA A 124 14.33 -4.68 -17.11
N GLU A 125 14.30 -5.55 -18.13
CA GLU A 125 15.44 -5.77 -19.01
C GLU A 125 15.89 -4.47 -19.70
N GLU A 126 14.95 -3.64 -20.16
CA GLU A 126 15.28 -2.33 -20.74
C GLU A 126 15.83 -1.34 -19.71
N MET A 127 15.26 -1.31 -18.50
CA MET A 127 15.65 -0.39 -17.44
C MET A 127 17.06 -0.66 -16.88
N PHE A 128 17.53 -1.90 -16.94
CA PHE A 128 18.81 -2.35 -16.39
C PHE A 128 19.86 -2.75 -17.43
N LYS A 129 19.60 -2.48 -18.72
CA LYS A 129 20.65 -2.38 -19.73
C LYS A 129 21.53 -1.16 -19.47
#